data_AF-A0A3D2F9E8-F1
#
_entry.id   AF-A0A3D2F9E8-F1
#
_cell.length_a   1.000
_cell.length_b   1.000
_cell.length_c   1.000
_cell.angle_alpha   90.00
_cell.angle_beta   90.00
_cell.angle_gamma   90.00
#
_symmetry.space_group_name_H-M   'P 1'
#
loop_
_entity.id
_entity.type
_entity.pdbx_description
1 polymer ?
#
loop_
_entity_poly.entity_id
_entity_poly.type
_entity_poly.pdbx_seq_one_letter_code
_entity_poly.pdbx_strand_id
1 'polypeptide(L)'
;LGNPVLGAGTLWTMTKESEATRAFFDFLTEASAHESYMGLGGFLTAHKGVEASAYATDALRKQGEILANATTFRFDASDLMPGAIGAGAFWTEMTAFANGQDAQTTGDNIQGAWDAIK
;
A
#
# COMPACT_ATOMS: atom_id res chain seq x y z
N LEU A 1 -2.14 -15.73 -12.24
CA LEU A 1 -1.88 -14.51 -11.43
C LEU A 1 -0.51 -14.04 -11.89
N GLY A 2 -0.35 -12.88 -12.52
CA GLY A 2 0.92 -12.49 -13.17
C GLY A 2 2.05 -12.19 -12.17
N ASN A 3 2.61 -10.98 -12.17
CA ASN A 3 3.56 -10.50 -11.16
C ASN A 3 2.79 -9.66 -10.12
N PRO A 4 2.25 -10.25 -9.04
CA PRO A 4 1.53 -9.49 -8.02
C PRO A 4 2.48 -8.73 -7.11
N VAL A 5 2.08 -7.51 -6.73
CA VAL A 5 2.71 -6.71 -5.67
C VAL A 5 1.64 -6.35 -4.65
N LEU A 6 1.97 -6.56 -3.38
CA LEU A 6 1.17 -6.15 -2.22
C LEU A 6 1.75 -4.86 -1.67
N GLY A 7 0.89 -3.91 -1.28
CA GLY A 7 1.33 -2.72 -0.58
C GLY A 7 0.18 -1.89 -0.04
N ALA A 8 0.53 -0.82 0.67
CA ALA A 8 -0.41 0.25 1.00
C ALA A 8 -0.34 1.36 -0.06
N GLY A 9 -1.19 2.38 0.07
CA GLY A 9 -1.18 3.54 -0.84
C GLY A 9 -1.67 4.82 -0.17
N THR A 10 -1.16 5.94 -0.67
CA THR A 10 -1.61 7.29 -0.28
C THR A 10 -2.63 7.78 -1.28
N LEU A 11 -3.78 8.25 -0.79
CA LEU A 11 -4.84 8.85 -1.61
C LEU A 11 -4.96 10.33 -1.28
N TRP A 12 -4.99 11.16 -2.33
CA TRP A 12 -5.27 12.59 -2.21
C TRP A 12 -6.73 12.84 -2.57
N THR A 13 -7.44 13.61 -1.73
CA THR A 13 -8.83 14.00 -1.99
C THR A 13 -8.98 15.51 -1.91
N MET A 14 -9.69 16.10 -2.87
CA MET A 14 -10.09 17.50 -2.82
C MET A 14 -11.29 17.64 -1.86
N THR A 15 -11.05 18.17 -0.66
CA THR A 15 -12.12 18.42 0.33
C THR A 15 -12.92 19.68 0.03
N LYS A 16 -12.30 20.65 -0.68
CA LYS A 16 -12.94 21.84 -1.23
C LYS A 16 -12.40 22.09 -2.62
N GLU A 17 -13.28 22.22 -3.59
CA GLU A 17 -12.91 22.54 -4.96
C GLU A 17 -12.69 24.05 -5.15
N SER A 18 -11.63 24.39 -5.88
CA SER A 18 -11.24 25.71 -6.33
C SER A 18 -10.27 25.58 -7.52
N GLU A 19 -10.02 26.68 -8.23
CA GLU A 19 -9.01 26.71 -9.30
C GLU A 19 -7.62 26.31 -8.77
N ALA A 20 -7.24 26.80 -7.59
CA ALA A 20 -5.96 26.47 -6.97
C ALA A 20 -5.82 24.98 -6.62
N THR A 21 -6.87 24.35 -6.08
CA THR A 21 -6.84 22.91 -5.76
C THR A 21 -6.85 22.05 -7.01
N ARG A 22 -7.54 22.46 -8.08
CA ARG A 22 -7.52 21.78 -9.37
C ARG A 22 -6.11 21.80 -9.98
N ALA A 23 -5.50 22.99 -10.05
CA ALA A 23 -4.13 23.14 -10.54
C ALA A 23 -3.12 22.30 -9.76
N PHE A 24 -3.28 22.19 -8.43
CA PHE A 24 -2.42 21.31 -7.63
C PHE A 24 -2.63 19.83 -7.95
N PHE A 25 -3.88 19.37 -8.12
CA PHE A 25 -4.15 17.98 -8.51
C PHE A 25 -3.64 17.67 -9.91
N ASP A 26 -3.72 18.62 -10.85
CA ASP A 26 -3.15 18.47 -12.19
C ASP A 26 -1.62 18.31 -12.10
N PHE A 27 -0.94 19.16 -11.32
CA PHE A 27 0.49 19.03 -11.03
C PHE A 27 0.82 17.65 -10.43
N LEU A 28 0.03 17.15 -9.48
CA LEU A 28 0.24 15.82 -8.88
C LEU A 28 0.13 14.67 -9.90
N THR A 29 -0.40 14.89 -11.12
CA THR A 29 -0.39 13.88 -12.18
C THR A 29 0.86 13.91 -13.05
N GLU A 30 1.69 14.96 -12.94
CA GLU A 30 2.90 15.12 -13.75
C GLU A 30 4.06 14.24 -13.24
N ALA A 31 4.92 13.80 -14.16
CA ALA A 31 6.15 13.09 -13.80
C ALA A 31 7.05 13.93 -12.87
N SER A 32 7.12 15.24 -13.09
CA SER A 32 7.92 16.20 -12.31
C SER A 32 7.54 16.21 -10.82
N ALA A 33 6.25 16.14 -10.49
CA ALA A 33 5.76 16.07 -9.12
C ALA A 33 6.17 14.76 -8.45
N HIS A 34 6.03 13.66 -9.17
CA HIS A 34 6.41 12.34 -8.70
C HIS A 34 7.92 12.23 -8.47
N GLU A 35 8.74 12.69 -9.41
CA GLU A 35 10.20 12.70 -9.31
C GLU A 35 10.68 13.57 -8.14
N SER A 36 10.02 14.71 -7.90
CA SER A 36 10.29 15.55 -6.73
C SER A 36 10.11 14.77 -5.43
N TYR A 37 9.07 13.93 -5.33
CA TYR A 37 8.83 13.09 -4.16
C TYR A 37 9.78 11.89 -4.09
N MET A 38 10.08 11.27 -5.23
CA MET A 38 11.04 10.16 -5.32
C MET A 38 12.42 10.57 -4.78
N GLY A 39 12.82 11.82 -5.02
CA GLY A 39 14.08 12.39 -4.53
C GLY A 39 14.10 12.68 -3.02
N LEU A 40 12.94 12.87 -2.39
CA LEU A 40 12.83 13.02 -0.92
C LEU A 40 12.90 11.67 -0.18
N GLY A 41 12.65 10.57 -0.89
CA GLY A 41 12.61 9.21 -0.32
C GLY A 41 11.26 8.87 0.32
N GLY A 42 11.11 7.60 0.74
CA GLY A 42 9.87 7.11 1.37
C GLY A 42 8.66 7.02 0.44
N PHE A 43 8.86 7.21 -0.87
CA PHE A 43 7.81 7.23 -1.88
C PHE A 43 8.16 6.29 -3.03
N LEU A 44 7.17 5.52 -3.48
CA LEU A 44 7.20 4.72 -4.71
C LEU A 44 6.05 5.16 -5.60
N THR A 45 6.21 5.04 -6.91
CA THR A 45 5.16 5.43 -7.85
C THR A 45 4.91 4.42 -8.97
N ALA A 46 3.64 4.33 -9.38
CA ALA A 46 3.20 3.62 -10.58
C ALA A 46 3.18 4.51 -11.83
N HIS A 47 3.53 5.79 -11.72
CA HIS A 47 3.57 6.70 -12.86
C HIS A 47 4.69 6.29 -13.83
N LYS A 48 4.33 5.90 -15.05
CA LYS A 48 5.26 5.29 -16.03
C LYS A 48 6.19 6.28 -16.73
N GLY A 49 5.91 7.57 -16.63
CA GLY A 49 6.71 8.63 -17.27
C GLY A 49 7.84 9.20 -16.41
N VAL A 50 8.14 8.60 -15.24
CA VAL A 50 9.23 9.07 -14.37
C VAL A 50 10.55 8.39 -14.73
N GLU A 51 11.65 9.07 -14.46
CA GLU A 51 12.99 8.51 -14.56
C GLU A 51 13.35 7.71 -13.30
N ALA A 52 13.72 6.44 -13.45
CA ALA A 52 14.09 5.58 -12.32
C ALA A 52 15.29 6.11 -11.52
N SER A 53 16.15 6.94 -12.14
CA SER A 53 17.26 7.62 -11.46
C SER A 53 16.81 8.71 -10.48
N ALA A 54 15.55 9.15 -10.51
CA ALA A 54 15.03 10.14 -9.57
C ALA A 54 14.80 9.57 -8.15
N TYR A 55 14.79 8.24 -7.98
CA TYR A 55 14.70 7.63 -6.65
C TYR A 55 15.94 7.95 -5.80
N ALA A 56 15.72 8.40 -4.56
CA ALA A 56 16.77 8.81 -3.64
C ALA A 56 17.81 7.72 -3.30
N THR A 57 17.46 6.44 -3.46
CA THR A 57 18.35 5.31 -3.15
C THR A 57 18.19 4.16 -4.15
N ASP A 58 19.24 3.34 -4.30
CA ASP A 58 19.20 2.12 -5.11
C ASP A 58 18.14 1.12 -4.62
N ALA A 59 17.88 1.08 -3.30
CA ALA A 59 16.84 0.23 -2.72
C ALA A 59 15.44 0.67 -3.18
N LEU A 60 15.15 1.98 -3.12
CA LEU A 60 13.91 2.54 -3.63
C LEU A 60 13.77 2.35 -5.14
N ARG A 61 14.85 2.50 -5.90
CA ARG A 61 14.85 2.24 -7.35
C ARG A 61 14.44 0.80 -7.67
N LYS A 62 15.03 -0.19 -6.99
CA LYS A 62 14.66 -1.61 -7.15
C LYS A 62 13.22 -1.89 -6.75
N GLN A 63 12.73 -1.29 -5.66
CA GLN A 63 11.33 -1.42 -5.25
C GLN A 63 10.37 -0.78 -6.28
N GLY A 64 10.74 0.37 -6.83
CA GLY A 64 10.01 1.04 -7.90
C GLY A 64 9.95 0.21 -9.17
N GLU A 65 11.04 -0.46 -9.55
CA GLU A 65 11.07 -1.41 -10.68
C GLU A 65 10.12 -2.59 -10.46
N ILE A 66 10.05 -3.15 -9.24
CA ILE A 66 9.10 -4.21 -8.88
C ILE A 66 7.66 -3.70 -9.06
N LEU A 67 7.35 -2.51 -8.55
CA LEU A 67 6.02 -1.89 -8.66
C LEU A 67 5.65 -1.60 -10.12
N ALA A 68 6.55 -0.99 -10.90
CA ALA A 68 6.30 -0.61 -12.29
C ALA A 68 6.07 -1.83 -13.22
N ASN A 69 6.69 -2.96 -12.90
CA ASN A 69 6.55 -4.21 -13.66
C ASN A 69 5.48 -5.17 -13.09
N ALA A 70 4.75 -4.75 -12.07
CA ALA A 70 3.65 -5.53 -11.52
C ALA A 70 2.50 -5.62 -12.53
N THR A 71 1.97 -6.83 -12.73
CA THR A 71 0.74 -7.00 -13.52
C THR A 71 -0.51 -6.78 -12.66
N THR A 72 -0.35 -6.81 -11.34
CA THR A 72 -1.45 -6.73 -10.39
C THR A 72 -0.96 -6.09 -9.10
N PHE A 73 -1.61 -5.02 -8.69
CA PHE A 73 -1.45 -4.44 -7.35
C PHE A 73 -2.64 -4.84 -6.47
N ARG A 74 -2.37 -5.10 -5.18
CA ARG A 74 -3.39 -5.35 -4.16
C ARG A 74 -3.04 -4.57 -2.90
N PHE A 75 -4.07 -4.01 -2.26
CA PHE A 75 -3.95 -3.55 -0.88
C PHE A 75 -3.73 -4.74 0.05
N ASP A 76 -3.13 -4.48 1.22
CA ASP A 76 -3.00 -5.49 2.25
C ASP A 76 -4.37 -6.10 2.56
N ALA A 77 -4.43 -7.43 2.73
CA ALA A 77 -5.71 -8.10 2.94
C ALA A 77 -6.41 -7.57 4.20
N SER A 78 -5.65 -7.24 5.25
CA SER A 78 -6.20 -6.69 6.50
C SER A 78 -6.85 -5.32 6.31
N ASP A 79 -6.36 -4.49 5.38
CA ASP A 79 -6.97 -3.19 5.04
C ASP A 79 -8.37 -3.35 4.41
N LEU A 80 -8.65 -4.51 3.81
CA LEU A 80 -9.92 -4.82 3.16
C LEU A 80 -10.91 -5.54 4.08
N MET A 81 -10.51 -5.91 5.29
CA MET A 81 -11.36 -6.60 6.27
C MET A 81 -12.14 -5.62 7.15
N PRO A 82 -13.25 -6.05 7.79
CA PRO A 82 -13.88 -5.26 8.86
C PRO A 82 -12.87 -4.92 9.95
N GLY A 83 -12.96 -3.73 10.55
CA GLY A 83 -11.98 -3.25 11.53
C GLY A 83 -11.76 -4.19 12.72
N ALA A 84 -12.82 -4.87 13.18
CA ALA A 84 -12.72 -5.88 14.25
C ALA A 84 -11.80 -7.07 13.89
N ILE A 85 -11.62 -7.35 12.59
CA ILE A 85 -10.76 -8.41 12.09
C ILE A 85 -9.42 -7.82 11.66
N GLY A 86 -9.43 -6.96 10.64
CA GLY A 86 -8.22 -6.47 9.99
C GLY A 86 -7.30 -5.70 10.92
N ALA A 87 -7.87 -4.78 11.71
CA ALA A 87 -7.16 -4.02 12.73
C ALA A 87 -7.18 -4.68 14.12
N GLY A 88 -7.88 -5.81 14.28
CA GLY A 88 -8.13 -6.49 15.55
C GLY A 88 -7.57 -7.91 15.55
N ALA A 89 -8.47 -8.90 15.46
CA ALA A 89 -8.12 -10.32 15.61
C ALA A 89 -6.95 -10.76 14.71
N PHE A 90 -6.91 -10.32 13.46
CA PHE A 90 -5.82 -10.64 12.54
C PHE A 90 -4.46 -10.17 13.08
N TRP A 91 -4.34 -8.92 13.54
CA TRP A 91 -3.09 -8.40 14.10
C TRP A 91 -2.65 -9.12 15.37
N THR A 92 -3.59 -9.38 16.28
CA THR A 92 -3.30 -10.10 17.52
C THR A 92 -2.79 -11.52 17.23
N GLU A 93 -3.50 -12.25 16.36
CA GLU A 93 -3.17 -13.64 16.06
C GLU A 93 -1.89 -13.75 15.20
N MET A 94 -1.66 -12.86 14.24
CA MET A 94 -0.40 -12.83 13.49
C MET A 94 0.81 -12.47 14.38
N THR A 95 0.61 -11.64 15.40
CA THR A 95 1.64 -11.37 16.42
C THR A 95 1.91 -12.62 17.27
N ALA A 96 0.87 -13.34 17.68
CA ALA A 96 1.03 -14.60 18.41
C ALA A 96 1.74 -15.67 17.56
N PHE A 97 1.38 -15.77 16.27
CA PHE A 97 2.04 -16.65 15.30
C PHE A 97 3.53 -16.34 15.17
N ALA A 98 3.88 -15.06 15.00
CA ALA A 98 5.28 -14.63 14.96
C ALA A 98 6.05 -14.96 16.25
N ASN A 99 5.36 -15.06 17.39
CA ASN A 99 5.90 -15.46 18.68
C ASN A 99 5.82 -16.97 18.97
N GLY A 100 5.42 -17.79 17.99
CA GLY A 100 5.48 -19.25 18.07
C GLY A 100 4.15 -19.98 18.23
N GLN A 101 3.00 -19.29 18.20
CA GLN A 101 1.71 -19.95 18.03
C GLN A 101 1.67 -20.66 16.67
N ASP A 102 0.99 -21.81 16.58
CA ASP A 102 0.89 -22.54 15.31
C ASP A 102 -0.12 -21.88 14.35
N ALA A 103 0.05 -22.19 13.06
CA ALA A 103 -0.77 -21.60 12.00
C ALA A 103 -2.25 -22.01 12.06
N GLN A 104 -2.55 -23.21 12.56
CA GLN A 104 -3.94 -23.71 12.62
C GLN A 104 -4.71 -22.95 13.70
N THR A 105 -4.16 -22.87 14.92
CA THR A 105 -4.74 -22.08 16.02
C THR A 105 -4.93 -20.61 15.61
N THR A 106 -3.93 -20.03 14.96
CA THR A 106 -3.98 -18.65 14.44
C THR A 106 -5.14 -18.47 13.46
N GLY A 107 -5.26 -19.36 12.47
CA GLY A 107 -6.34 -19.32 11.49
C GLY A 107 -7.72 -19.52 12.10
N ASP A 108 -7.85 -20.47 13.02
CA ASP A 108 -9.11 -20.81 13.69
C ASP A 108 -9.61 -19.65 14.57
N ASN A 109 -8.70 -18.97 15.29
CA ASN A 109 -9.04 -17.80 16.10
C ASN A 109 -9.50 -16.63 15.23
N ILE A 110 -8.81 -16.34 14.12
CA ILE A 110 -9.22 -15.30 13.17
C ILE A 110 -10.58 -15.63 12.56
N GLN A 111 -10.79 -16.89 12.15
CA GLN A 111 -12.06 -17.35 11.59
C GLN A 111 -13.19 -17.27 12.62
N GLY A 112 -12.94 -17.67 13.87
CA GLY A 112 -13.91 -17.56 14.96
C GLY A 112 -14.32 -16.11 15.25
N ALA A 113 -13.35 -15.18 15.23
CA ALA A 113 -13.63 -13.75 15.35
C ALA A 113 -14.47 -13.23 14.16
N TRP A 114 -14.17 -13.70 12.95
CA TRP A 114 -14.94 -13.36 11.75
C TRP A 114 -16.39 -13.83 11.85
N ASP A 115 -16.61 -15.07 12.30
CA ASP A 115 -17.96 -15.63 12.41
C ASP A 115 -18.79 -14.96 13.50
N ALA A 116 -18.16 -14.40 14.54
CA ALA A 116 -18.82 -13.66 15.60
C ALA A 116 -19.37 -12.27 15.19
N ILE A 117 -18.92 -11.73 14.04
CA ILE A 117 -19.34 -10.41 13.54
C ILE A 117 -20.23 -10.48 12.29
N LYS A 118 -20.62 -11.69 11.87
CA LYS A 118 -21.56 -11.91 10.77
C LYS A 118 -22.99 -11.59 11.16
#